data_AF-A0A974ATF3-F1
#
_entry.id   AF-A0A974ATF3-F1
#
_cell.length_a   1.000
_cell.length_b   1.000
_cell.length_c   1.000
_cell.angle_alpha   90.00
_cell.angle_beta   90.00
_cell.angle_gamma   90.00
#
_symmetry.space_group_name_H-M   'P 1'
#
loop_
_entity.id
_entity.type
_entity.pdbx_description
1 polymer ?
#
loop_
_entity_poly.entity_id
_entity_poly.type
_entity_poly.pdbx_seq_one_letter_code
_entity_poly.pdbx_strand_id
1 'polypeptide(L)'
;MVFFRQQQSKLRELRRSPRFEIHYPAFFDPCDGSVPQNCMICDISSGGAKLTVTNPVDMPVEFLLMFQRRCRIVRRDDRQIGVMFLKG
;
A
#
# COMPACT_ATOMS: atom_id res chain seq x y z
N MET A 1 -8.84 12.93 -31.51
CA MET A 1 -8.05 13.60 -30.46
C MET A 1 -9.01 13.96 -29.34
N VAL A 2 -8.96 13.29 -28.18
CA VAL A 2 -9.94 13.50 -27.09
C VAL A 2 -9.23 14.21 -25.94
N PHE A 3 -9.61 15.48 -25.71
CA PHE A 3 -9.10 16.25 -24.57
C PHE A 3 -10.00 16.03 -23.36
N PHE A 4 -9.58 15.15 -22.44
CA PHE A 4 -10.22 15.06 -21.13
C PHE A 4 -9.87 16.29 -20.29
N ARG A 5 -10.79 17.27 -20.30
CA ARG A 5 -10.71 18.50 -19.50
C ARG A 5 -10.88 18.15 -18.02
N GLN A 6 -9.79 17.89 -17.31
CA GLN A 6 -9.82 17.73 -15.85
C GLN A 6 -10.39 18.99 -15.20
N GLN A 7 -11.62 18.88 -14.70
CA GLN A 7 -12.31 19.93 -13.97
C GLN A 7 -11.74 19.95 -12.54
N GLN A 8 -10.59 20.63 -12.37
CA GLN A 8 -9.94 20.81 -11.08
C GLN A 8 -10.96 21.33 -10.05
N SER A 9 -11.18 20.57 -8.98
CA SER A 9 -12.06 20.98 -7.89
C SER A 9 -11.44 22.17 -7.17
N LYS A 10 -12.18 23.28 -7.05
CA LYS A 10 -11.74 24.50 -6.34
C LYS A 10 -11.58 24.33 -4.81
N LEU A 11 -11.63 23.09 -4.30
CA LEU A 11 -11.35 22.80 -2.91
C LEU A 11 -9.84 22.86 -2.69
N ARG A 12 -9.41 23.73 -1.78
CA ARG A 12 -8.01 23.83 -1.36
C ARG A 12 -7.54 22.46 -0.87
N GLU A 13 -6.49 21.91 -1.49
CA GLU A 13 -5.87 20.68 -1.01
C GLU A 13 -5.36 20.89 0.43
N LEU A 14 -5.73 19.96 1.31
CA LEU A 14 -5.38 19.96 2.74
C LEU A 14 -4.43 18.81 3.10
N ARG A 15 -4.28 17.82 2.22
CA ARG A 15 -3.29 16.74 2.39
C ARG A 15 -1.88 17.33 2.40
N ARG A 16 -1.07 16.95 3.38
CA ARG A 16 0.34 17.36 3.51
C ARG A 16 1.28 16.57 2.60
N SER A 17 0.79 15.53 1.91
CA SER A 17 1.57 14.66 1.02
C SER A 17 0.68 14.09 -0.09
N PRO A 18 1.21 13.85 -1.30
CA PRO A 18 0.50 13.14 -2.36
C PRO A 18 0.30 11.66 -2.00
N ARG A 19 -0.68 11.02 -2.65
CA ARG A 19 -0.95 9.58 -2.53
C ARG A 19 -0.76 8.90 -3.89
N PHE A 20 -0.33 7.64 -3.88
CA PHE A 20 -0.22 6.78 -5.06
C PHE A 20 -1.22 5.62 -4.91
N GLU A 21 -2.10 5.45 -5.91
CA GLU A 21 -2.99 4.28 -5.96
C GLU A 21 -2.18 3.03 -6.28
N ILE A 22 -2.40 1.97 -5.49
CA ILE A 22 -1.79 0.64 -5.65
C ILE A 22 -2.81 -0.41 -5.27
N HIS A 23 -2.62 -1.66 -5.71
CA HIS A 23 -3.36 -2.81 -5.19
C HIS A 23 -2.34 -3.82 -4.68
N TYR A 24 -1.86 -3.60 -3.45
CA TYR A 24 -0.78 -4.37 -2.85
C TYR A 24 -1.28 -5.15 -1.62
N PRO A 25 -1.31 -6.49 -1.67
CA PRO A 25 -1.57 -7.32 -0.50
C PRO A 25 -0.51 -7.10 0.58
N ALA A 26 -0.96 -6.82 1.80
CA ALA A 26 -0.14 -6.53 2.96
C ALA A 26 -0.75 -7.15 4.22
N PHE A 27 -0.06 -7.01 5.35
CA PHE A 27 -0.54 -7.45 6.65
C PHE A 27 -0.59 -6.30 7.63
N PHE A 28 -1.43 -6.39 8.68
CA PHE A 28 -1.29 -5.56 9.86
C PHE A 28 -1.20 -6.42 11.12
N ASP A 29 -0.34 -6.02 12.05
CA ASP A 29 -0.19 -6.63 13.37
C ASP A 29 -0.90 -5.75 14.41
N PRO A 30 -1.99 -6.23 15.05
CA PRO A 30 -2.72 -5.49 16.08
C PRO A 30 -1.92 -5.21 17.37
N CYS A 31 -0.72 -5.78 17.53
CA CYS A 31 0.18 -5.60 18.67
C CYS A 31 -0.36 -6.07 20.04
N ASP A 32 -1.47 -6.80 20.04
CA ASP A 32 -2.12 -7.43 21.20
C ASP A 32 -1.63 -8.87 21.46
N GLY A 33 -0.76 -9.39 20.60
CA GLY A 33 -0.29 -10.79 20.60
C GLY A 33 -1.12 -11.73 19.73
N SER A 34 -2.14 -11.24 19.02
CA SER A 34 -2.82 -11.98 17.96
C SER A 34 -1.96 -12.13 16.71
N VAL A 35 -2.40 -12.94 15.74
CA VAL A 35 -1.67 -13.15 14.49
C VAL A 35 -1.92 -11.99 13.50
N PRO A 36 -0.90 -11.56 12.74
CA PRO A 36 -1.07 -10.51 11.73
C PRO A 36 -2.13 -10.84 10.69
N GLN A 37 -3.05 -9.90 10.48
CA GLN A 37 -4.23 -10.06 9.63
C GLN A 37 -3.99 -9.48 8.23
N ASN A 38 -4.71 -10.00 7.23
CA ASN A 38 -4.58 -9.53 5.84
C ASN A 38 -5.24 -8.15 5.63
N CYS A 39 -4.62 -7.33 4.79
CA CYS A 39 -5.24 -6.14 4.21
C CYS A 39 -4.83 -5.96 2.74
N MET A 40 -5.63 -5.22 1.98
CA MET A 40 -5.23 -4.69 0.68
C MET A 40 -4.91 -3.21 0.84
N ILE A 41 -3.71 -2.78 0.46
CA ILE A 41 -3.39 -1.35 0.36
C ILE A 41 -3.94 -0.85 -0.96
N CYS A 42 -4.82 0.15 -0.90
CA CYS A 42 -5.49 0.78 -2.04
C CYS A 42 -4.81 2.07 -2.49
N ASP A 43 -4.25 2.82 -1.53
CA ASP A 43 -3.37 3.94 -1.81
C ASP A 43 -2.34 4.11 -0.68
N ILE A 44 -1.18 4.70 -1.00
CA ILE A 44 -0.10 4.93 -0.04
C ILE A 44 0.52 6.32 -0.21
N SER A 45 0.96 6.90 0.90
CA SER A 45 1.69 8.17 0.98
C SER A 45 2.78 8.09 2.05
N SER A 46 3.70 9.05 2.06
CA SER A 46 4.73 9.19 3.10
C SER A 46 4.18 9.37 4.52
N GLY A 47 2.92 9.80 4.66
CA GLY A 47 2.25 10.00 5.94
C GLY A 47 1.18 8.94 6.28
N GLY A 48 1.14 7.81 5.58
CA GLY A 48 0.18 6.73 5.81
C GLY A 48 -0.53 6.23 4.55
N ALA A 49 -1.39 5.22 4.72
CA ALA A 49 -2.05 4.50 3.64
C ALA A 49 -3.59 4.59 3.71
N LYS A 50 -4.26 4.02 2.70
CA LYS A 50 -5.66 3.60 2.75
C LYS A 50 -5.70 2.07 2.60
N LEU A 51 -6.39 1.42 3.52
CA LEU A 51 -6.52 -0.03 3.59
C LEU A 51 -7.95 -0.46 3.30
N THR A 52 -8.10 -1.58 2.62
CA THR A 52 -9.29 -2.45 2.73
C THR A 52 -8.94 -3.60 3.68
N VAL A 53 -9.76 -3.78 4.71
CA VAL A 53 -9.66 -4.83 5.73
C VAL A 53 -10.98 -5.60 5.81
N THR A 54 -10.95 -6.84 6.30
CA THR A 54 -12.14 -7.72 6.34
C THR A 54 -13.20 -7.24 7.34
N ASN A 55 -12.80 -6.82 8.53
CA ASN A 55 -13.66 -6.11 9.48
C ASN A 55 -12.92 -4.88 10.04
N PRO A 56 -13.38 -3.65 9.77
CA PRO A 56 -12.77 -2.44 10.32
C PRO A 56 -13.15 -2.17 11.78
N VAL A 57 -14.15 -2.87 12.34
CA VAL A 57 -14.58 -2.69 13.75
C VAL A 57 -13.62 -3.36 14.72
N ASP A 58 -13.02 -4.49 14.33
CA ASP A 58 -12.08 -5.26 15.16
C ASP A 58 -10.63 -4.72 15.05
N MET A 59 -10.41 -3.65 14.28
CA MET A 59 -9.09 -3.06 14.07
C MET A 59 -8.77 -2.07 15.21
N PRO A 60 -7.64 -2.22 15.94
CA PRO A 60 -7.28 -1.27 16.99
C PRO A 60 -6.92 0.10 16.40
N VAL A 61 -6.94 1.13 17.26
CA VAL A 61 -6.61 2.52 16.89
C VAL A 61 -5.15 2.66 16.44
N GLU A 62 -4.25 1.82 16.98
CA GLU A 62 -2.84 1.75 16.62
C GLU A 62 -2.45 0.30 16.31
N PHE A 63 -1.68 0.09 15.24
CA PHE A 63 -1.21 -1.22 14.75
C PHE A 63 0.03 -1.04 13.87
N LEU A 64 0.80 -2.11 13.63
CA LEU A 64 1.91 -2.10 12.69
C LEU A 64 1.47 -2.55 11.30
N LEU A 65 1.47 -1.65 10.31
CA LEU A 65 1.26 -2.00 8.90
C LEU A 65 2.55 -2.60 8.30
N MET A 66 2.47 -3.82 7.78
CA MET A 66 3.61 -4.62 7.35
C MET A 66 3.63 -4.92 5.85
N PHE A 67 4.80 -4.67 5.26
CA PHE A 67 5.14 -4.92 3.86
C PHE A 67 6.29 -5.92 3.82
N GLN A 68 6.25 -6.88 2.89
CA GLN A 68 7.30 -7.90 2.74
C GLN A 68 7.55 -8.13 1.24
N ARG A 69 8.76 -7.99 0.66
CA ARG A 69 10.12 -8.24 1.18
C ARG A 69 11.18 -7.35 0.47
N ARG A 70 12.47 -7.48 0.83
CA ARG A 70 13.66 -6.81 0.25
C ARG A 70 14.35 -7.61 -0.91
N CYS A 71 13.97 -7.49 -2.20
CA CYS A 71 14.45 -8.42 -3.29
C CYS A 71 15.15 -7.65 -4.50
N ARG A 72 16.22 -8.20 -5.15
CA ARG A 72 17.07 -7.66 -6.27
C ARG A 72 16.86 -8.37 -7.63
N ILE A 73 16.55 -7.71 -8.77
CA ILE A 73 16.46 -8.42 -10.07
C ILE A 73 17.84 -8.86 -10.60
N VAL A 74 17.94 -10.12 -11.01
CA VAL A 74 19.18 -10.72 -11.57
C VAL A 74 19.03 -11.27 -12.99
N ARG A 75 17.81 -11.58 -13.46
CA ARG A 75 17.56 -12.08 -14.83
C ARG A 75 16.28 -11.53 -15.44
N ARG A 76 16.17 -11.68 -16.77
CA ARG A 76 14.97 -11.46 -17.59
C ARG A 76 14.83 -12.58 -18.60
N ASP A 77 13.61 -12.84 -19.03
CA ASP A 77 13.22 -13.71 -20.15
C ASP A 77 11.92 -13.15 -20.77
N ASP A 78 11.42 -13.74 -21.86
CA ASP A 78 10.35 -13.17 -22.70
C ASP A 78 9.05 -12.81 -21.95
N ARG A 79 8.81 -13.35 -20.75
CA ARG A 79 7.64 -13.03 -19.92
C ARG A 79 7.92 -12.84 -18.42
N GLN A 80 9.18 -12.83 -17.97
CA GLN A 80 9.53 -12.69 -16.54
C GLN A 80 10.71 -11.74 -16.26
N ILE A 81 10.72 -11.18 -15.05
CA ILE A 81 11.86 -10.49 -14.43
C ILE A 81 12.10 -11.07 -13.03
N GLY A 82 13.32 -11.56 -12.76
CA GLY A 82 13.58 -12.43 -11.59
C GLY A 82 14.28 -11.71 -10.43
N VAL A 83 13.52 -11.32 -9.40
CA VAL A 83 14.00 -10.73 -8.13
C VAL A 83 14.50 -11.80 -7.11
N MET A 84 15.66 -11.57 -6.47
CA MET A 84 16.36 -12.42 -5.49
C MET A 84 16.47 -11.70 -4.14
N PHE A 85 16.15 -12.34 -3.02
CA PHE A 85 15.95 -11.58 -1.78
C PHE A 85 17.11 -11.52 -0.81
N LEU A 86 17.25 -10.33 -0.21
CA LEU A 86 18.34 -9.84 0.62
C LEU A 86 17.84 -9.64 2.05
N LYS A 87 18.75 -9.55 3.04
CA LYS A 87 18.40 -9.68 4.46
C LYS A 87 17.76 -8.42 5.08
N GLY A 88 16.61 -8.64 5.73
CA GLY A 88 16.03 -7.86 6.84
C GLY A 88 16.01 -6.35 6.64
#